data_AF-A0A7G8X9V6-F1
#
_entry.id   AF-A0A7G8X9V6-F1
#
_cell.length_a   1.000
_cell.length_b   1.000
_cell.length_c   1.000
_cell.angle_alpha   90.00
_cell.angle_beta   90.00
_cell.angle_gamma   90.00
#
_symmetry.space_group_name_H-M   'P 1'
#
loop_
_entity.id
_entity.type
_entity.pdbx_description
1 polymer ?
#
loop_
_entity_poly.entity_id
_entity_poly.type
_entity_poly.pdbx_seq_one_letter_code
_entity_poly.pdbx_strand_id
1 'polypeptide(L)'
;MMFGPILKTTRLVAGLSQEDMSEKTHLSRSTISRLENDKMELKAADLIRWLQATQIHDVSVAAVAVISGVDLVALTQMLTTLVGGFISFLF
;
A
#
# COMPACT_ATOMS: atom_id res chain seq x y z
N MET A 1 -4.70 6.42 -13.65
CA MET A 1 -4.95 4.99 -13.37
C MET A 1 -5.98 4.89 -12.25
N MET A 2 -6.88 3.92 -12.31
CA MET A 2 -7.94 3.73 -11.31
C MET A 2 -7.48 2.65 -10.30
N PHE A 3 -7.09 3.07 -9.11
CA PHE A 3 -6.57 2.20 -8.05
C PHE A 3 -7.62 1.88 -6.99
N GLY A 4 -8.77 2.56 -6.97
CA GLY A 4 -9.79 2.45 -5.94
C GLY A 4 -10.29 1.03 -5.68
N PRO A 5 -10.67 0.25 -6.71
CA PRO A 5 -11.06 -1.15 -6.54
C PRO A 5 -9.97 -2.03 -5.93
N ILE A 6 -8.70 -1.79 -6.26
CA ILE A 6 -7.55 -2.52 -5.70
C ILE A 6 -7.40 -2.18 -4.21
N LEU A 7 -7.40 -0.89 -3.87
CA LEU A 7 -7.32 -0.42 -2.49
C LEU A 7 -8.44 -1.01 -1.62
N LYS A 8 -9.68 -1.01 -2.13
CA LYS A 8 -10.82 -1.64 -1.46
C LYS A 8 -10.62 -3.13 -1.24
N THR A 9 -10.16 -3.84 -2.26
CA THR A 9 -9.92 -5.29 -2.18
C THR A 9 -8.84 -5.61 -1.16
N THR A 10 -7.69 -4.92 -1.21
CA THR A 10 -6.60 -5.15 -0.26
C THR A 10 -7.01 -4.88 1.19
N ARG A 11 -7.81 -3.84 1.44
CA ARG A 11 -8.36 -3.56 2.78
C ARG A 11 -9.27 -4.68 3.26
N LEU A 12 -10.18 -5.15 2.41
CA LEU A 12 -11.12 -6.22 2.76
C LEU A 12 -10.43 -7.56 2.99
N VAL A 13 -9.42 -7.91 2.18
CA VAL A 13 -8.59 -9.10 2.37
C VAL A 13 -7.83 -9.06 3.70
N ALA A 14 -7.37 -7.88 4.10
CA ALA A 14 -6.77 -7.66 5.42
C ALA A 14 -7.79 -7.67 6.58
N GLY A 15 -9.09 -7.85 6.30
CA GLY A 15 -10.14 -7.86 7.31
C GLY A 15 -10.43 -6.51 7.96
N LEU A 16 -10.02 -5.41 7.32
CA LEU A 16 -10.12 -4.05 7.89
C LEU A 16 -11.39 -3.34 7.43
N SER A 17 -12.05 -2.61 8.33
CA SER A 17 -13.07 -1.61 7.96
C SER A 17 -12.40 -0.33 7.44
N GLN A 18 -13.17 0.59 6.85
CA GLN A 18 -12.63 1.90 6.46
C GLN A 18 -12.20 2.74 7.68
N GLU A 19 -12.79 2.48 8.86
CA GLU A 19 -12.43 3.15 10.12
C GLU A 19 -11.08 2.61 10.62
N ASP A 20 -10.90 1.29 10.67
CA ASP A 20 -9.61 0.67 11.03
C ASP A 20 -8.50 1.12 10.09
N MET A 21 -8.83 1.25 8.79
CA MET A 21 -7.87 1.72 7.80
C MET A 21 -7.52 3.19 8.00
N SER A 22 -8.49 4.01 8.39
CA SER A 22 -8.30 5.41 8.73
C SER A 22 -7.32 5.55 9.90
N GLU A 23 -7.51 4.78 10.96
CA GLU A 23 -6.62 4.76 12.13
C GLU A 23 -5.19 4.35 11.77
N LYS A 24 -5.03 3.29 10.96
CA LYS A 24 -3.70 2.76 10.59
C LYS A 24 -2.94 3.63 9.60
N THR A 25 -3.64 4.33 8.71
CA THR A 25 -2.99 5.16 7.67
C THR A 25 -2.95 6.65 8.01
N HIS A 26 -3.58 7.05 9.12
CA HIS A 26 -3.78 8.45 9.51
C HIS A 26 -4.50 9.29 8.43
N LEU A 27 -5.31 8.64 7.61
CA LEU A 27 -6.17 9.29 6.62
C LEU A 27 -7.60 9.27 7.14
N SER A 28 -8.35 10.35 6.95
CA SER A 28 -9.76 10.33 7.36
C SER A 28 -10.54 9.24 6.63
N ARG A 29 -11.55 8.64 7.27
CA ARG A 29 -12.45 7.66 6.63
C ARG A 29 -13.03 8.16 5.31
N SER A 30 -13.35 9.46 5.22
CA SER A 30 -13.84 10.06 3.97
C SER A 30 -12.78 10.05 2.86
N THR A 31 -11.51 10.21 3.21
CA THR A 31 -10.37 10.09 2.28
C THR A 31 -10.20 8.65 1.81
N ILE A 32 -10.26 7.67 2.73
CA ILE A 32 -10.28 6.24 2.38
C ILE A 32 -11.39 5.95 1.36
N SER A 33 -12.61 6.41 1.64
CA SER A 33 -13.74 6.22 0.72
C SER A 33 -13.50 6.90 -0.64
N ARG A 34 -12.95 8.12 -0.69
CA ARG A 34 -12.67 8.80 -1.96
C ARG A 34 -11.59 8.06 -2.77
N LEU A 35 -10.54 7.58 -2.11
CA LEU A 35 -9.48 6.78 -2.75
C LEU A 35 -10.07 5.48 -3.32
N GLU A 36 -10.89 4.75 -2.55
CA GLU A 36 -11.52 3.50 -2.98
C GLU A 36 -12.52 3.64 -4.14
N ASN A 37 -13.04 4.84 -4.38
CA ASN A 37 -14.00 5.14 -5.44
C ASN A 37 -13.40 5.99 -6.57
N ASP A 38 -12.07 6.07 -6.66
CA ASP A 38 -11.34 6.85 -7.66
C ASP A 38 -11.77 8.34 -7.73
N LYS A 39 -12.21 8.88 -6.58
CA LYS A 39 -12.57 10.30 -6.42
C LYS A 39 -11.40 11.14 -5.89
N MET A 40 -10.27 10.51 -5.64
CA MET A 40 -9.04 11.16 -5.19
C MET A 40 -7.85 10.39 -5.74
N GLU A 41 -6.82 11.12 -6.16
CA GLU A 41 -5.57 10.54 -6.61
C GLU A 41 -4.79 9.94 -5.43
N LEU A 42 -4.24 8.75 -5.64
CA LEU A 42 -3.41 8.06 -4.66
C LEU A 42 -1.98 8.58 -4.73
N LYS A 43 -1.53 9.24 -3.65
CA LYS A 43 -0.13 9.65 -3.53
C LYS A 43 0.74 8.46 -3.13
N ALA A 44 1.99 8.45 -3.57
CA ALA A 44 2.94 7.39 -3.24
C ALA A 44 3.10 7.18 -1.71
N ALA A 45 3.12 8.26 -0.93
CA ALA A 45 3.20 8.17 0.53
C ALA A 45 1.97 7.50 1.17
N ASP A 46 0.77 7.75 0.62
CA ASP A 46 -0.48 7.12 1.07
C ASP A 46 -0.49 5.63 0.73
N LEU A 47 0.02 5.27 -0.47
CA LEU A 47 0.16 3.87 -0.88
C LEU A 47 1.10 3.09 0.04
N ILE A 48 2.25 3.66 0.43
CA ILE A 48 3.19 3.01 1.35
C ILE A 48 2.50 2.73 2.70
N ARG A 49 1.80 3.71 3.26
CA ARG A 49 1.02 3.53 4.50
C ARG A 49 -0.07 2.48 4.35
N TRP A 50 -0.74 2.46 3.20
CA TRP A 50 -1.78 1.48 2.90
C TRP A 50 -1.25 0.05 2.93
N LEU A 51 -0.11 -0.19 2.27
CA LEU A 51 0.53 -1.50 2.21
C LEU A 51 1.04 -1.97 3.59
N GLN A 52 1.55 -1.04 4.40
CA GLN A 52 1.94 -1.32 5.79
C GLN A 52 0.73 -1.68 6.66
N ALA A 53 -0.37 -0.95 6.51
CA ALA A 53 -1.59 -1.15 7.30
C ALA A 53 -2.27 -2.49 7.03
N THR A 54 -2.26 -2.94 5.77
CA THR A 54 -2.86 -4.21 5.37
C THR A 54 -1.99 -5.43 5.71
N GLN A 55 -0.77 -5.22 6.23
CA GLN A 55 0.16 -6.29 6.63
C GLN A 55 0.27 -7.37 5.54
N ILE A 56 0.34 -6.94 4.29
CA ILE A 56 0.50 -7.85 3.16
C ILE A 56 1.97 -8.33 3.21
N HIS A 57 2.20 -9.39 3.98
CA HIS A 57 3.44 -10.17 4.00
C HIS A 57 3.56 -11.04 2.75
N ASP A 58 2.42 -11.30 2.11
CA ASP A 58 2.34 -12.04 0.86
C ASP A 58 2.50 -11.07 -0.32
N VAL A 59 3.71 -11.03 -0.86
CA VAL A 59 4.13 -10.19 -2.00
C VAL A 59 3.13 -10.24 -3.17
N SER A 60 2.29 -11.26 -3.25
CA SER A 60 1.20 -11.45 -4.22
C SER A 60 0.18 -10.32 -4.29
N VAL A 61 -0.22 -9.66 -3.19
CA VAL A 61 -1.25 -8.59 -3.23
C VAL A 61 -0.64 -7.20 -3.44
N ALA A 62 0.58 -6.98 -2.93
CA ALA A 62 1.41 -5.84 -3.32
C ALA A 62 1.77 -5.93 -4.81
N ALA A 63 2.03 -7.15 -5.32
CA ALA A 63 2.18 -7.42 -6.74
C ALA A 63 0.89 -7.05 -7.48
N VAL A 64 -0.32 -7.37 -7.02
CA VAL A 64 -1.56 -6.91 -7.70
C VAL A 64 -1.67 -5.38 -7.79
N ALA A 65 -1.22 -4.63 -6.77
CA ALA A 65 -1.16 -3.17 -6.83
C ALA A 65 -0.05 -2.64 -7.77
N VAL A 66 1.04 -3.40 -7.94
CA VAL A 66 2.24 -3.06 -8.72
C VAL A 66 2.22 -3.63 -10.16
N ILE A 67 1.38 -4.63 -10.44
CA ILE A 67 1.16 -5.34 -11.72
C ILE A 67 0.55 -4.41 -12.80
N SER A 68 0.35 -3.12 -12.47
CA SER A 68 0.06 -2.06 -13.42
C SER A 68 1.29 -1.63 -14.27
N GLY A 69 2.47 -2.23 -14.08
CA GLY A 69 3.62 -2.05 -14.98
C GLY A 69 4.99 -1.81 -14.34
N VAL A 70 5.18 -2.12 -13.06
CA VAL A 70 6.53 -2.08 -12.44
C VAL A 70 7.05 -3.51 -12.31
N ASP A 71 8.26 -3.72 -12.82
CA ASP A 71 8.98 -4.98 -12.68
C ASP A 71 9.09 -5.35 -11.19
N LEU A 72 8.53 -6.51 -10.82
CA LEU A 72 8.53 -7.05 -9.47
C LEU A 72 9.96 -7.17 -8.92
N VAL A 73 10.93 -7.41 -9.81
CA VAL A 73 12.36 -7.47 -9.46
C VAL A 73 12.88 -6.10 -9.03
N ALA A 74 12.49 -5.02 -9.73
CA ALA A 74 12.92 -3.67 -9.37
C ALA A 74 12.36 -3.22 -8.01
N LEU A 75 11.09 -3.52 -7.73
CA LEU A 75 10.46 -3.19 -6.45
C LEU A 75 11.11 -3.95 -5.28
N THR A 76 11.30 -5.26 -5.43
CA THR A 76 11.94 -6.09 -4.41
C THR A 76 13.38 -5.65 -4.15
N GLN A 77 14.11 -5.25 -5.19
CA GLN A 77 15.49 -4.76 -5.06
C GLN A 77 15.55 -3.38 -4.40
N MET A 78 14.61 -2.47 -4.68
CA MET A 78 14.51 -1.19 -3.97
C MET A 78 14.21 -1.37 -2.48
N LEU A 79 13.25 -2.24 -2.14
CA LEU A 79 12.90 -2.53 -0.75
C LEU A 79 14.06 -3.18 -0.01
N THR A 80 14.74 -4.14 -0.66
CA THR A 80 15.92 -4.81 -0.08
C THR A 80 17.10 -3.86 0.09
N THR A 81 17.30 -2.91 -0.83
CA THR A 81 18.37 -1.90 -0.74
C THR A 81 18.08 -0.89 0.36
N LEU A 82 16.83 -0.46 0.52
CA LEU A 82 16.44 0.46 1.60
C LEU A 82 16.57 -0.19 2.98
N VAL A 83 16.11 -1.44 3.12
CA VAL A 83 16.23 -2.19 4.38
C VAL A 83 17.70 -2.56 4.67
N GLY A 84 18.44 -3.02 3.67
CA GLY A 84 19.85 -3.39 3.80
C GLY A 84 20.77 -2.19 4.07
N GLY A 85 20.50 -1.04 3.45
CA GLY A 85 21.22 0.21 3.72
C GLY A 85 20.95 0.77 5.12
N PHE A 86 19.72 0.60 5.63
CA PHE A 86 19.38 1.01 7.00
C PHE A 86 20.03 0.11 8.06
N ILE A 87 20.11 -1.20 7.79
CA ILE A 87 20.82 -2.16 8.65
C ILE A 87 22.32 -1.86 8.65
N SER A 88 22.93 -1.66 7.48
CA SER A 88 24.37 -1.31 7.37
C SER A 88 24.73 0.07 7.94
N PHE A 89 23.76 0.95 8.17
CA PHE A 89 23.98 2.22 8.85
C PHE A 89 23.92 2.09 10.38
N LEU A 90 23.23 1.07 10.89
CA LEU A 90 23.05 0.83 12.33
C LEU A 90 24.09 -0.12 12.93
N PHE A 91 24.89 -0.82 12.12
CA PHE A 91 25.98 -1.73 12.51
C PHE A 91 27.28 -1.32 11.82
#